data_AF-A0A4Q8R696-F1
#
_entry.id   AF-A0A4Q8R696-F1
#
_cell.length_a   1.000
_cell.length_b   1.000
_cell.length_c   1.000
_cell.angle_alpha   90.00
_cell.angle_beta   90.00
_cell.angle_gamma   90.00
#
_symmetry.space_group_name_H-M   'P 1'
#
loop_
_entity.id
_entity.type
_entity.pdbx_description
1 polymer ?
#
loop_
_entity_poly.entity_id
_entity_poly.type
_entity_poly.pdbx_seq_one_letter_code
_entity_poly.pdbx_strand_id
1 'polypeptide(L)'
;MTFYRTCTGCVVQGQPCDARDGLRKKLKGLGVTSVKWKCADRIARFQVGDLVWVDTVADPNDYGDDGEPYRDEFPGVIVDAAGAKPLVFIDPGVKGKSEEAAFVAAKSNGFCRIPLSRLKEREGEKEKICQSCQWPEWKGHHPGFSCAISHKSAEDNAPF
;
A
#
# COMPACT_ATOMS: atom_id res chain seq x y z
N MET A 1 -17.78 -6.90 -21.82
CA MET A 1 -17.64 -5.59 -21.16
C MET A 1 -16.19 -5.14 -21.28
N THR A 2 -15.91 -3.91 -21.71
CA THR A 2 -14.52 -3.40 -21.85
C THR A 2 -13.91 -3.13 -20.47
N PHE A 3 -12.72 -3.67 -20.21
CA PHE A 3 -11.99 -3.48 -18.96
C PHE A 3 -11.09 -2.24 -19.01
N TYR A 4 -11.33 -1.29 -18.12
CA TYR A 4 -10.64 0.00 -18.07
C TYR A 4 -9.49 -0.03 -17.05
N ARG A 5 -8.30 -0.43 -17.49
CA ARG A 5 -7.14 -0.67 -16.60
C ARG A 5 -6.73 0.56 -15.80
N THR A 6 -6.91 1.76 -16.34
CA THR A 6 -6.52 3.04 -15.69
C THR A 6 -7.44 3.41 -14.53
N CYS A 7 -8.68 2.94 -14.53
CA CYS A 7 -9.64 3.20 -13.45
C CYS A 7 -9.40 2.37 -12.20
N THR A 8 -8.59 1.31 -12.28
CA THR A 8 -8.27 0.48 -11.12
C THR A 8 -7.50 1.30 -10.09
N GLY A 9 -8.03 1.35 -8.85
CA GLY A 9 -7.47 2.12 -7.75
C GLY A 9 -7.72 3.62 -7.81
N CYS A 10 -8.66 4.07 -8.64
CA CYS A 10 -9.13 5.45 -8.62
C CYS A 10 -10.19 5.62 -7.52
N VAL A 11 -10.27 6.79 -6.88
CA VAL A 11 -11.33 7.13 -5.90
C VAL A 11 -12.72 6.98 -6.50
N VAL A 12 -12.89 7.37 -7.76
CA VAL A 12 -14.17 7.26 -8.50
C VAL A 12 -14.40 5.88 -9.14
N GLN A 13 -13.61 4.86 -8.76
CA GLN A 13 -13.83 3.50 -9.24
C GLN A 13 -15.21 3.00 -8.77
N GLY A 14 -16.02 2.49 -9.70
CA GLY A 14 -17.40 2.08 -9.41
C GLY A 14 -18.42 3.22 -9.35
N GLN A 15 -17.97 4.48 -9.28
CA GLN A 15 -18.81 5.67 -9.33
C GLN A 15 -18.90 6.25 -10.76
N PRO A 16 -19.87 7.12 -11.07
CA PRO A 16 -19.93 7.84 -12.34
C PRO A 16 -18.64 8.62 -12.62
N CYS A 17 -18.15 8.61 -13.86
CA CYS A 17 -16.90 9.28 -14.23
C CYS A 17 -16.93 9.67 -15.71
N ASP A 18 -16.98 10.98 -15.97
CA ASP A 18 -17.13 11.54 -17.31
C ASP A 18 -16.03 11.10 -18.27
N ALA A 19 -14.78 11.04 -17.81
CA ALA A 19 -13.66 10.58 -18.62
C ALA A 19 -13.83 9.13 -19.08
N ARG A 20 -14.27 8.24 -18.17
CA ARG A 20 -14.52 6.82 -18.48
C ARG A 20 -15.74 6.68 -19.39
N ASP A 21 -16.80 7.44 -19.14
CA ASP A 21 -18.05 7.33 -19.89
C ASP A 21 -17.90 7.92 -21.30
N GLY A 22 -17.15 9.01 -21.46
CA GLY A 22 -16.73 9.55 -22.75
C GLY A 22 -15.88 8.54 -23.54
N LEU A 23 -14.93 7.88 -22.89
CA LEU A 23 -14.13 6.83 -23.52
C LEU A 23 -14.99 5.62 -23.92
N ARG A 24 -15.92 5.19 -23.06
CA ARG A 24 -16.85 4.10 -23.33
C ARG A 24 -17.73 4.38 -24.56
N LYS A 25 -18.21 5.62 -24.70
CA LYS A 25 -18.98 6.05 -25.89
C LYS A 25 -18.16 5.92 -27.16
N LYS A 26 -16.90 6.37 -27.15
CA LYS A 26 -15.99 6.30 -28.31
C LYS A 26 -15.62 4.87 -28.72
N LEU A 27 -15.56 3.94 -27.76
CA LEU A 27 -15.17 2.55 -28.00
C LEU A 27 -16.34 1.62 -28.36
N LYS A 28 -17.58 2.11 -28.25
CA LYS A 28 -18.78 1.30 -28.51
C LYS A 28 -18.76 0.80 -29.96
N GLY A 29 -18.89 -0.51 -30.15
CA GLY A 29 -18.91 -1.15 -31.47
C GLY A 29 -17.54 -1.53 -32.04
N LEU A 30 -16.43 -1.14 -31.40
CA LEU A 30 -15.07 -1.47 -31.87
C LEU A 30 -14.55 -2.84 -31.40
N GLY A 31 -15.35 -3.61 -30.64
CA GLY A 31 -14.93 -4.91 -30.11
C GLY A 31 -13.81 -4.86 -29.06
N VAL A 32 -13.45 -3.68 -28.55
CA VAL A 32 -12.34 -3.51 -27.62
C VAL A 32 -12.68 -4.11 -26.25
N THR A 33 -11.85 -5.07 -25.81
CA THR A 33 -12.04 -5.81 -24.55
C THR A 33 -11.28 -5.21 -23.37
N SER A 34 -10.18 -4.49 -23.61
CA SER A 34 -9.47 -3.77 -22.55
C SER A 34 -8.77 -2.50 -23.05
N VAL A 35 -8.74 -1.47 -22.22
CA VAL A 35 -8.08 -0.19 -22.54
C VAL A 35 -7.24 0.28 -21.37
N LYS A 36 -6.03 0.73 -21.70
CA LYS A 36 -5.13 1.48 -20.81
C LYS A 36 -4.89 2.84 -21.44
N TRP A 37 -5.15 3.90 -20.69
CA TRP A 37 -4.91 5.28 -21.12
C TRP A 37 -4.31 6.11 -19.97
N LYS A 38 -3.83 7.32 -20.28
CA LYS A 38 -3.46 8.30 -19.25
C LYS A 38 -4.67 9.18 -18.98
N CYS A 39 -5.23 9.09 -17.77
CA CYS A 39 -6.36 9.89 -17.34
C CYS A 39 -5.85 11.07 -16.51
N ALA A 40 -6.11 12.30 -16.93
CA ALA A 40 -5.70 13.50 -16.20
C ALA A 40 -6.42 13.61 -14.85
N ASP A 41 -7.69 13.20 -14.80
CA ASP A 41 -8.55 13.29 -13.61
C ASP A 41 -8.39 12.10 -12.66
N ARG A 42 -7.35 11.26 -12.84
CA ARG A 42 -7.16 10.07 -11.99
C ARG A 42 -6.64 10.50 -10.63
N ILE A 43 -7.46 10.27 -9.60
CA ILE A 43 -7.09 10.44 -8.20
C ILE A 43 -6.91 9.04 -7.59
N ALA A 44 -5.72 8.72 -7.13
CA ALA A 44 -5.45 7.43 -6.48
C ALA A 44 -6.23 7.34 -5.15
N ARG A 45 -6.82 6.18 -4.87
CA ARG A 45 -7.56 5.93 -3.62
C ARG A 45 -6.68 6.02 -2.38
N PHE A 46 -5.43 5.60 -2.51
CA PHE A 46 -4.43 5.70 -1.47
C PHE A 46 -3.21 6.43 -2.01
N GLN A 47 -2.49 7.11 -1.13
CA GLN A 47 -1.24 7.81 -1.38
C GLN A 47 -0.13 7.21 -0.53
N VAL A 48 1.12 7.47 -0.92
CA VAL A 48 2.29 7.11 -0.11
C VAL A 48 2.21 7.81 1.25
N GLY A 49 2.46 7.06 2.31
CA GLY A 49 2.35 7.51 3.70
C GLY A 49 0.97 7.30 4.33
N ASP A 50 -0.06 6.94 3.56
CA ASP A 50 -1.38 6.69 4.14
C ASP A 50 -1.36 5.47 5.07
N LEU A 51 -2.03 5.62 6.22
CA LEU A 51 -2.23 4.56 7.18
C LEU A 51 -3.42 3.68 6.77
N VAL A 52 -3.21 2.37 6.80
CA VAL A 52 -4.21 1.40 6.35
C VAL A 52 -4.34 0.20 7.29
N TRP A 53 -5.53 -0.37 7.33
CA TRP A 53 -5.76 -1.73 7.79
C TRP A 53 -5.61 -2.69 6.62
N VAL A 54 -4.83 -3.75 6.83
CA VAL A 54 -4.50 -4.75 5.82
C VAL A 54 -5.10 -6.10 6.21
N ASP A 55 -6.08 -6.56 5.44
CA ASP A 55 -6.57 -7.96 5.54
C ASP A 55 -5.52 -8.89 4.90
N THR A 56 -4.81 -9.60 5.76
CA THR A 56 -3.84 -10.63 5.36
C THR A 56 -3.84 -11.79 6.34
N VAL A 57 -3.20 -12.89 5.92
CA VAL A 57 -3.08 -14.11 6.72
C VAL A 57 -2.08 -13.85 7.85
N ALA A 58 -2.48 -14.15 9.08
CA ALA A 58 -1.59 -14.34 10.22
C ALA A 58 -1.01 -15.75 10.10
N ASP A 59 0.30 -15.94 10.22
CA ASP A 59 0.87 -17.29 10.17
C ASP A 59 0.50 -18.02 11.48
N PRO A 60 -0.28 -19.12 11.43
CA PRO A 60 -0.70 -19.85 12.62
C PRO A 60 0.42 -20.68 13.26
N ASN A 61 1.65 -20.71 12.73
CA ASN A 61 2.71 -21.62 13.17
C ASN A 61 3.22 -21.46 14.62
N ASP A 62 2.67 -20.56 15.44
CA ASP A 62 2.83 -20.58 16.91
C ASP A 62 1.80 -21.47 17.63
N TYR A 63 0.76 -21.93 16.94
CA TYR A 63 -0.26 -22.85 17.44
C TYR A 63 -0.30 -24.10 16.57
N GLY A 64 0.09 -25.25 17.15
CA GLY A 64 0.42 -26.49 16.45
C GLY A 64 -0.60 -27.01 15.42
N ASP A 65 -0.02 -27.50 14.32
CA ASP A 65 -0.39 -28.59 13.38
C ASP A 65 -1.79 -28.66 12.72
N ASP A 66 -2.86 -28.02 13.20
CA ASP A 66 -4.21 -28.25 12.63
C ASP A 66 -5.04 -26.98 12.35
N GLY A 67 -4.46 -25.78 12.51
CA GLY A 67 -5.17 -24.51 12.37
C GLY A 67 -5.39 -24.06 10.92
N GLU A 68 -6.64 -23.81 10.53
CA GLU A 68 -6.94 -23.10 9.27
C GLU A 68 -6.21 -21.75 9.24
N PRO A 69 -5.73 -21.28 8.07
CA PRO A 69 -5.04 -20.00 7.95
C PRO A 69 -5.96 -18.86 8.41
N TYR A 70 -5.68 -18.33 9.60
CA TYR A 70 -6.42 -17.23 10.19
C TYR A 70 -6.10 -15.92 9.48
N ARG A 71 -7.12 -15.12 9.20
CA ARG A 71 -6.96 -13.79 8.61
C ARG A 71 -7.31 -12.74 9.64
N ASP A 72 -6.50 -11.71 9.69
CA ASP A 72 -6.75 -10.54 10.53
C ASP A 72 -6.43 -9.24 9.78
N GLU A 73 -6.88 -8.14 10.35
CA GLU A 73 -6.60 -6.78 9.91
C GLU A 73 -5.35 -6.26 10.61
N PHE A 74 -4.24 -6.15 9.89
CA PHE A 74 -2.99 -5.66 10.43
C PHE A 74 -2.78 -4.18 10.15
N PRO A 75 -2.22 -3.41 11.11
CA PRO A 75 -1.82 -2.03 10.89
C PRO A 75 -0.68 -1.94 9.88
N GLY A 76 -0.86 -1.17 8.80
CA GLY A 76 0.15 -0.97 7.77
C GLY A 76 0.23 0.46 7.25
N VAL A 77 1.25 0.71 6.44
CA VAL A 77 1.52 2.01 5.81
C VAL A 77 1.76 1.83 4.32
N ILE A 78 1.14 2.65 3.48
CA ILE A 78 1.36 2.62 2.04
C ILE A 78 2.74 3.18 1.70
N VAL A 79 3.56 2.36 1.05
CA VAL A 79 4.92 2.71 0.63
C VAL A 79 4.95 3.08 -0.86
N ASP A 80 4.15 2.39 -1.66
CA ASP A 80 3.96 2.70 -3.08
C ASP A 80 2.50 2.49 -3.45
N ALA A 81 1.87 3.52 -4.02
CA ALA A 81 0.47 3.51 -4.44
C ALA A 81 0.29 3.16 -5.94
N ALA A 82 1.34 2.70 -6.62
CA ALA A 82 1.28 2.40 -8.03
C ALA A 82 0.45 1.14 -8.35
N GLY A 83 -0.49 1.29 -9.29
CA GLY A 83 -1.22 0.17 -9.90
C GLY A 83 -2.37 -0.38 -9.05
N ALA A 84 -2.64 -1.69 -9.20
CA ALA A 84 -3.79 -2.38 -8.60
C ALA A 84 -3.46 -3.06 -7.26
N LYS A 85 -2.17 -3.19 -6.95
CA LYS A 85 -1.64 -3.81 -5.73
C LYS A 85 -0.56 -2.90 -5.15
N PRO A 86 -0.94 -1.89 -4.36
CA PRO A 86 0.04 -1.05 -3.68
C PRO A 86 1.00 -1.88 -2.83
N LEU A 87 2.21 -1.36 -2.64
CA LEU A 87 3.19 -1.87 -1.69
C LEU A 87 2.86 -1.29 -0.32
N VAL A 88 2.68 -2.16 0.66
CA VAL A 88 2.35 -1.80 2.03
C VAL A 88 3.42 -2.36 2.94
N PHE A 89 3.85 -1.58 3.92
CA PHE A 89 4.69 -2.06 5.01
C PHE A 89 3.82 -2.37 6.22
N ILE A 90 3.90 -3.59 6.72
CA ILE A 90 3.34 -4.02 7.99
C ILE A 90 4.54 -4.36 8.88
N ASP A 91 4.56 -3.82 10.10
CA ASP A 91 5.65 -4.08 11.02
C ASP A 91 5.65 -5.56 11.45
N PRO A 92 6.74 -6.32 11.23
CA PRO A 92 6.83 -7.69 11.70
C PRO A 92 6.62 -7.79 13.22
N GLY A 93 5.80 -8.73 13.66
CA GLY A 93 5.45 -8.91 15.06
C GLY A 93 4.33 -8.01 15.56
N VAL A 94 3.81 -7.09 14.74
CA VAL A 94 2.64 -6.30 15.13
C VAL A 94 1.42 -7.19 15.23
N LYS A 95 0.66 -7.03 16.30
CA LYS A 95 -0.61 -7.73 16.46
C LYS A 95 -1.65 -7.16 15.50
N GLY A 96 -2.48 -8.05 14.96
CA GLY A 96 -3.67 -7.65 14.23
C GLY A 96 -4.75 -7.13 15.17
N LYS A 97 -5.88 -6.73 14.60
CA LYS A 97 -6.98 -6.12 15.31
C LYS A 97 -7.65 -7.05 16.32
N SER A 98 -7.59 -8.37 16.13
CA SER A 98 -8.09 -9.34 17.12
C SER A 98 -7.13 -9.54 18.30
N GLU A 99 -5.89 -9.08 18.18
CA GLU A 99 -4.78 -9.30 19.13
C GLU A 99 -4.37 -10.77 19.36
N GLU A 100 -4.98 -11.71 18.62
CA GLU A 100 -4.78 -13.15 18.76
C GLU A 100 -3.48 -13.61 18.10
N ALA A 101 -3.09 -12.97 16.99
CA ALA A 101 -1.92 -13.34 16.21
C ALA A 101 -1.08 -12.13 15.80
N ALA A 102 0.24 -12.35 15.75
CA ALA A 102 1.20 -11.38 15.26
C ALA A 102 1.43 -11.56 13.75
N PHE A 103 1.73 -10.45 13.08
CA PHE A 103 2.09 -10.49 11.67
C PHE A 103 3.47 -11.12 11.49
N VAL A 104 3.54 -12.23 10.74
CA VAL A 104 4.80 -12.89 10.40
C VAL A 104 5.18 -12.52 8.97
N ALA A 105 6.31 -11.82 8.82
CA ALA A 105 6.84 -11.46 7.52
C ALA A 105 7.50 -12.67 6.85
N ALA A 106 6.78 -13.32 5.93
CA ALA A 106 7.22 -14.59 5.37
C ALA A 106 8.61 -14.55 4.70
N LYS A 107 9.01 -13.44 4.03
CA LYS A 107 10.35 -13.26 3.39
C LYS A 107 10.80 -11.81 3.17
N SER A 108 9.90 -10.83 3.37
CA SER A 108 10.05 -9.49 2.81
C SER A 108 10.16 -8.40 3.87
N ASN A 109 10.61 -8.71 5.09
CA ASN A 109 10.81 -7.73 6.17
C ASN A 109 9.60 -6.80 6.40
N GLY A 110 8.37 -7.30 6.24
CA GLY A 110 7.16 -6.51 6.41
C GLY A 110 6.54 -5.94 5.14
N PHE A 111 7.23 -5.98 4.00
CA PHE A 111 6.74 -5.43 2.74
C PHE A 111 5.81 -6.41 2.01
N CYS A 112 4.57 -6.02 1.76
CA CYS A 112 3.56 -6.85 1.12
C CYS A 112 2.85 -6.09 -0.02
N ARG A 113 2.64 -6.77 -1.16
CA ARG A 113 1.77 -6.25 -2.23
C ARG A 113 0.34 -6.72 -2.03
N ILE A 114 -0.52 -5.80 -1.63
CA ILE A 114 -1.89 -6.11 -1.21
C ILE A 114 -2.87 -5.58 -2.25
N PRO A 115 -3.87 -6.38 -2.68
CA PRO A 115 -4.96 -5.88 -3.51
C PRO A 115 -5.73 -4.77 -2.80
N LEU A 116 -6.12 -3.72 -3.53
CA LEU A 116 -6.88 -2.58 -2.98
C LEU A 116 -8.18 -2.97 -2.27
N SER A 117 -8.77 -4.13 -2.60
CA SER A 117 -9.98 -4.65 -1.94
C SER A 117 -9.73 -5.13 -0.51
N ARG A 118 -8.46 -5.38 -0.13
CA ARG A 118 -8.02 -5.81 1.21
C ARG A 118 -7.40 -4.69 2.03
N LEU A 119 -7.58 -3.44 1.57
CA LEU A 119 -7.11 -2.26 2.25
C LEU A 119 -8.29 -1.43 2.71
N LYS A 120 -8.24 -0.97 3.95
CA LYS A 120 -9.16 0.01 4.52
C LYS A 120 -8.35 1.18 5.08
N GLU A 121 -8.89 2.38 5.02
CA GLU A 121 -8.26 3.54 5.64
C GLU A 121 -8.22 3.35 7.16
N ARG A 122 -7.11 3.79 7.77
CA ARG A 122 -6.94 3.85 9.22
C ARG A 122 -6.75 5.31 9.61
N GLU A 123 -7.43 5.74 10.68
CA GLU A 123 -7.25 7.08 11.23
C GLU A 123 -5.80 7.29 11.71
N GLY A 124 -5.31 8.51 11.52
CA GLY A 124 -3.99 8.96 11.98
C GLY A 124 -3.31 9.87 10.96
N GLU A 125 -2.14 10.37 11.35
CA GLU A 125 -1.33 11.22 10.48
C GLU A 125 -0.57 10.39 9.44
N LYS A 126 -0.33 10.99 8.26
CA LYS A 126 0.45 10.33 7.23
C LYS A 126 1.88 10.12 7.69
N GLU A 127 2.38 8.92 7.47
CA GLU A 127 3.74 8.55 7.79
C GLU A 127 4.70 9.03 6.71
N LYS A 128 5.89 9.45 7.13
CA LYS A 128 6.96 9.81 6.21
C LYS A 128 7.71 8.55 5.77
N ILE A 129 7.90 8.41 4.47
CA ILE A 129 8.58 7.28 3.84
C ILE A 129 9.89 7.78 3.20
N CYS A 130 11.06 7.18 3.51
CA CYS A 130 12.33 7.54 2.83
C CYS A 130 12.17 7.28 1.33
N GLN A 131 12.37 8.30 0.49
CA GLN A 131 12.26 8.12 -0.97
C GLN A 131 13.34 7.19 -1.54
N SER A 132 14.49 7.04 -0.86
CA SER A 132 15.59 6.21 -1.36
C SER A 132 15.48 4.74 -0.95
N CYS A 133 15.11 4.42 0.30
CA CYS A 133 14.98 3.03 0.76
C CYS A 133 13.54 2.55 0.89
N GLN A 134 12.54 3.44 0.77
CA GLN A 134 11.11 3.12 0.88
C GLN A 134 10.67 2.61 2.27
N TRP A 135 11.48 2.83 3.31
CA TRP A 135 11.12 2.49 4.69
C TRP A 135 10.37 3.65 5.36
N PRO A 136 9.43 3.36 6.27
CA PRO A 136 8.93 4.37 7.19
C PRO A 136 10.08 4.97 8.01
N GLU A 137 10.10 6.29 8.19
CA GLU A 137 11.22 6.99 8.86
C GLU A 137 11.47 6.46 10.29
N TRP A 138 10.41 6.10 11.01
CA TRP A 138 10.50 5.60 12.38
C TRP A 138 11.18 4.24 12.52
N LYS A 139 11.31 3.46 11.45
CA LYS A 139 12.04 2.18 11.46
C LYS A 139 13.54 2.32 11.28
N GLY A 140 14.03 3.52 10.97
CA GLY A 140 15.40 3.73 10.55
C GLY A 140 15.67 3.19 9.14
N HIS A 141 16.82 3.56 8.58
CA HIS A 141 17.19 3.12 7.24
C HIS A 141 17.73 1.69 7.25
N HIS A 142 17.43 0.91 6.21
CA HIS A 142 17.92 -0.47 6.09
C HIS A 142 19.46 -0.48 5.94
N PRO A 143 20.20 -1.31 6.70
CA PRO A 143 21.64 -1.44 6.56
C PRO A 143 21.99 -1.90 5.14
N GLY A 144 22.82 -1.14 4.43
CA GLY A 144 23.23 -1.43 3.05
C GLY A 144 22.52 -0.61 1.96
N PHE A 145 21.47 0.15 2.30
CA PHE A 145 20.97 1.23 1.43
C PHE A 145 21.55 2.55 1.91
N SER A 146 22.32 3.24 1.07
CA SER A 146 22.71 4.63 1.32
C SER A 146 21.50 5.55 1.13
N CYS A 147 20.53 5.56 2.06
CA CYS A 147 19.65 6.75 2.19
C CYS A 147 20.63 7.87 2.58
N ALA A 148 20.94 8.77 1.64
CA ALA A 148 21.86 9.89 1.83
C ALA A 148 21.42 10.91 2.90
N ILE A 149 20.42 10.57 3.72
CA ILE A 149 19.96 11.32 4.89
C ILE A 149 20.75 10.93 6.15
N SER A 150 21.44 9.79 6.14
CA SER A 150 22.46 9.49 7.16
C SER A 150 23.74 10.29 6.86
N HIS A 151 23.72 11.60 7.10
CA HIS A 151 24.84 12.49 7.47
C HIS A 151 24.36 13.96 7.47
N LYS A 152 23.31 14.27 8.23
CA LYS A 152 23.27 15.54 8.96
C LYS A 152 23.19 15.17 10.44
N SER A 153 24.31 14.65 10.93
CA SER A 153 24.64 14.63 12.34
C SER A 153 24.45 16.03 12.91
N ALA A 154 23.94 16.07 14.13
CA ALA A 154 23.61 17.26 14.88
C ALA A 154 24.87 17.99 15.39
N GLU A 155 25.73 18.44 14.48
CA GLU A 155 26.96 19.17 14.79
C GLU A 155 27.10 20.38 13.86
N ASP A 156 26.21 21.38 13.99
CA ASP A 156 26.43 22.75 13.49
C ASP A 156 25.47 23.74 14.15
N ASN A 157 25.21 23.57 15.45
CA ASN A 157 24.63 24.59 16.32
C ASN A 157 25.42 24.63 17.64
N ALA A 158 26.72 24.87 17.53
CA ALA A 158 27.48 25.45 18.64
C ALA A 158 27.46 26.97 18.45
N PRO A 159 26.88 27.75 19.37
CA PRO A 159 27.00 29.19 19.35
C PRO A 159 28.43 29.57 19.79
N PHE A 160 29.18 30.19 18.89
CA PHE A 160 30.28 31.10 19.23
C PHE A 160 30.25 32.30 18.28
#